data_AF-A0AA37S7F5-F1
#
_entry.id   AF-A0AA37S7F5-F1
#
_cell.length_a   1.000
_cell.length_b   1.000
_cell.length_c   1.000
_cell.angle_alpha   90.00
_cell.angle_beta   90.00
_cell.angle_gamma   90.00
#
_symmetry.space_group_name_H-M   'P 1'
#
loop_
_entity.id
_entity.type
_entity.pdbx_description
1 polymer ?
#
loop_
_entity_poly.entity_id
_entity_poly.type
_entity_poly.pdbx_seq_one_letter_code
_entity_poly.pdbx_strand_id
1 'polypeptide(L)'
;MKNKPLLLFAVCCAIPLVLAYSALKLDWLPTAITNHGEFLEREIKLDNWAQHNPKQWTIALNYSAQCKASCTEQLAALDNLYVALGKNQHKVDMAIMGQPELVTTRWHVIDEQQQLKPASLYLIDHMGLIVLEYPFSSQPQENRLIQKGLLKDLKKLLNYSRSS
;
A
#
# COMPACT_ATOMS: atom_id res chain seq x y z
N MET A 1 42.76 27.81 29.80
CA MET A 1 41.90 26.63 29.58
C MET A 1 42.56 25.77 28.51
N LYS A 2 42.86 24.50 28.79
CA LYS A 2 43.63 23.64 27.87
C LYS A 2 42.66 23.04 26.85
N ASN A 3 42.64 23.59 25.65
CA ASN A 3 41.73 23.15 24.59
C ASN A 3 42.09 21.69 24.22
N LYS A 4 41.13 20.77 24.41
CA LYS A 4 41.28 19.35 24.02
C LYS A 4 40.43 19.11 22.77
N PRO A 5 40.93 19.44 21.57
CA PRO A 5 40.14 19.35 20.33
C PRO A 5 39.65 17.92 20.07
N LEU A 6 40.44 16.91 20.44
CA LEU A 6 40.05 15.50 20.34
C LEU A 6 38.83 15.16 21.20
N LEU A 7 38.74 15.71 22.42
CA LEU A 7 37.59 15.52 23.31
C LEU A 7 36.35 16.20 22.73
N LEU A 8 36.53 17.41 22.20
CA LEU A 8 35.43 18.19 21.61
C LEU A 8 34.86 17.49 20.37
N PHE A 9 35.73 16.92 19.53
CA PHE A 9 35.34 16.09 18.40
C PHE A 9 34.56 14.83 18.86
N ALA A 10 35.09 14.08 19.82
CA ALA A 10 34.44 12.88 20.33
C ALA A 10 33.04 13.18 20.91
N VAL A 11 32.91 14.27 21.67
CA VAL A 11 31.62 14.72 22.22
C VAL A 11 30.66 15.14 21.11
N CYS A 12 31.14 15.89 20.11
CA CYS A 12 30.32 16.31 18.97
C CYS A 12 29.79 15.11 18.15
N CYS A 13 30.56 14.04 18.02
CA CYS A 13 30.11 12.80 17.37
C CYS A 13 29.18 11.96 18.26
N ALA A 14 29.42 11.91 19.56
CA ALA A 14 28.63 11.10 20.48
C ALA A 14 27.24 11.69 20.77
N ILE A 15 27.12 13.02 20.85
CA ILE A 15 25.85 13.70 21.16
C ILE A 15 24.72 13.30 20.20
N PRO A 16 24.88 13.35 18.86
CA PRO A 16 23.82 12.94 17.93
C PRO A 16 23.37 11.48 18.12
N LEU A 17 24.31 10.56 18.40
CA LEU A 17 24.00 9.14 18.60
C LEU A 17 23.19 8.91 19.89
N VAL A 18 23.60 9.55 20.99
CA VAL A 18 22.89 9.45 22.28
C VAL A 18 21.49 10.07 22.18
N LEU A 19 21.36 11.21 21.50
CA LEU A 19 20.06 11.86 21.28
C LEU A 19 19.14 10.98 20.42
N ALA A 20 19.66 10.39 19.34
CA ALA A 20 18.88 9.48 18.50
C ALA A 20 18.40 8.25 19.27
N TYR A 21 19.29 7.60 20.04
CA TYR A 21 18.93 6.45 20.88
C TYR A 21 17.88 6.81 21.93
N SER A 22 18.02 7.97 22.58
CA SER A 22 17.07 8.45 23.59
C SER A 22 15.70 8.77 22.98
N ALA A 23 15.67 9.41 21.80
CA ALA A 23 14.44 9.70 21.09
C ALA A 23 13.66 8.43 20.72
N LEU A 24 14.36 7.36 20.34
CA LEU A 24 13.77 6.04 20.10
C LEU A 24 13.22 5.38 21.37
N LYS A 25 13.91 5.51 22.50
CA LYS A 25 13.52 4.89 23.78
C LYS A 25 12.40 5.61 24.52
N LEU A 26 12.25 6.92 24.29
CA LEU A 26 11.26 7.77 24.95
C LEU A 26 10.01 8.00 24.08
N ASP A 27 9.82 7.22 23.01
CA ASP A 27 8.72 7.38 22.04
C ASP A 27 8.55 8.84 21.54
N TRP A 28 9.67 9.57 21.41
CA TRP A 28 9.65 10.94 20.89
C TRP A 28 9.40 10.97 19.37
N LEU A 29 9.49 9.82 18.70
CA LEU A 29 9.16 9.71 17.30
C LEU A 29 7.64 9.80 17.11
N PRO A 30 7.15 10.65 16.19
CA PRO A 30 5.73 10.74 15.91
C PRO A 30 5.21 9.39 15.41
N THR A 31 4.21 8.85 16.10
CA THR A 31 3.48 7.63 15.69
C THR A 31 2.46 7.88 14.58
N ALA A 32 2.32 9.14 14.14
CA ALA A 32 1.40 9.53 13.09
C ALA A 32 1.84 8.96 11.74
N ILE A 33 1.24 7.84 11.34
CA ILE A 33 1.41 7.24 10.03
C ILE A 33 0.74 8.17 9.00
N THR A 34 1.50 8.70 8.05
CA THR A 34 0.92 9.58 7.00
C THR A 34 0.15 8.80 5.93
N ASN A 35 0.28 7.48 5.93
CA ASN A 35 -0.33 6.57 4.98
C ASN A 35 -1.49 5.86 5.68
N HIS A 36 -2.54 5.56 4.93
CA HIS A 36 -3.73 4.87 5.43
C HIS A 36 -3.62 3.34 5.24
N GLY A 37 -2.81 2.91 4.26
CA GLY A 37 -2.46 1.50 4.06
C GLY A 37 -1.27 1.06 4.91
N GLU A 38 -1.18 -0.24 5.15
CA GLU A 38 -0.08 -0.87 5.87
C GLU A 38 0.89 -1.52 4.88
N PHE A 39 2.20 -1.46 5.17
CA PHE A 39 3.18 -2.22 4.39
C PHE A 39 3.04 -3.70 4.69
N LEU A 40 3.23 -4.53 3.67
CA LEU A 40 3.34 -5.98 3.87
C LEU A 40 4.57 -6.31 4.73
N GLU A 41 4.42 -7.27 5.63
CA GLU A 41 5.54 -7.78 6.44
C GLU A 41 6.60 -8.52 5.60
N ARG A 42 6.19 -9.05 4.45
CA ARG A 42 7.05 -9.78 3.52
C ARG A 42 6.85 -9.26 2.11
N GLU A 43 7.95 -9.17 1.37
CA GLU A 43 7.93 -8.80 -0.04
C GLU A 43 7.23 -9.88 -0.86
N ILE A 44 6.20 -9.48 -1.61
CA ILE A 44 5.49 -10.34 -2.55
C ILE A 44 5.55 -9.67 -3.92
N LYS A 45 6.15 -10.37 -4.88
CA LYS A 45 6.29 -9.90 -6.26
C LYS A 45 5.56 -10.84 -7.20
N LEU A 46 4.72 -10.27 -8.06
CA LEU A 46 3.96 -11.02 -9.05
C LEU A 46 4.86 -11.50 -10.19
N ASP A 47 4.76 -12.78 -10.52
CA ASP A 47 5.46 -13.37 -11.64
C ASP A 47 4.90 -12.87 -12.98
N ASN A 48 5.76 -12.74 -13.99
CA ASN A 48 5.41 -12.31 -15.36
C ASN A 48 4.66 -10.96 -15.47
N TRP A 49 4.63 -10.14 -14.41
CA TRP A 49 3.86 -8.90 -14.36
C TRP A 49 4.11 -7.93 -15.52
N ALA A 50 5.39 -7.77 -15.90
CA ALA A 50 5.79 -6.84 -16.97
C ALA A 50 5.16 -7.19 -18.34
N GLN A 51 4.80 -8.46 -18.58
CA GLN A 51 4.20 -8.89 -19.85
C GLN A 51 2.79 -8.32 -20.05
N HIS A 52 2.12 -7.91 -18.97
CA HIS A 52 0.78 -7.32 -19.00
C HIS A 52 0.78 -5.82 -19.33
N ASN A 53 1.95 -5.21 -19.51
CA ASN A 53 2.14 -3.76 -19.71
C ASN A 53 1.30 -2.92 -18.71
N PRO A 54 1.47 -3.16 -17.40
CA PRO A 54 0.67 -2.52 -16.37
C PRO A 54 0.94 -1.01 -16.36
N LYS A 55 -0.08 -0.23 -15.99
CA LYS A 55 0.11 1.19 -15.68
C LYS A 55 0.99 1.37 -14.44
N GLN A 56 1.24 2.64 -14.08
CA GLN A 56 2.13 3.02 -12.98
C GLN A 56 1.80 2.32 -11.65
N TRP A 57 0.51 2.11 -11.39
CA TRP A 57 -0.01 1.44 -10.21
C TRP A 57 -1.21 0.57 -10.57
N THR A 58 -1.44 -0.50 -9.81
CA THR A 58 -2.66 -1.31 -9.89
C THR A 58 -3.30 -1.41 -8.52
N ILE A 59 -4.62 -1.25 -8.47
CA ILE A 59 -5.42 -1.63 -7.29
C ILE A 59 -5.94 -3.04 -7.53
N ALA A 60 -5.56 -3.98 -6.67
CA ALA A 60 -5.96 -5.38 -6.80
C ALA A 60 -6.79 -5.85 -5.61
N LEU A 61 -7.89 -6.54 -5.88
CA LEU A 61 -8.66 -7.27 -4.87
C LEU A 61 -8.11 -8.69 -4.72
N ASN A 62 -7.83 -9.13 -3.50
CA ASN A 62 -7.57 -10.54 -3.24
C ASN A 62 -8.87 -11.34 -3.09
N TYR A 63 -9.28 -12.01 -4.17
CA TYR A 63 -10.47 -12.85 -4.25
C TYR A 63 -10.11 -14.31 -3.97
N SER A 64 -10.11 -14.68 -2.68
CA SER A 64 -9.92 -16.06 -2.24
C SER A 64 -11.25 -16.81 -2.13
N ALA A 65 -11.22 -18.14 -2.26
CA ALA A 65 -12.41 -18.98 -2.02
C ALA A 65 -13.04 -18.77 -0.62
N GLN A 66 -12.25 -18.30 0.36
CA GLN A 66 -12.66 -18.09 1.75
C GLN A 66 -13.49 -16.82 1.98
N CYS A 67 -13.61 -15.92 0.99
CA CYS A 67 -14.22 -14.60 1.18
C CYS A 67 -15.47 -14.34 0.35
N LYS A 68 -16.17 -15.35 -0.17
CA LYS A 68 -17.24 -15.18 -1.19
C LYS A 68 -18.15 -13.95 -0.96
N ALA A 69 -18.70 -13.77 0.26
CA ALA A 69 -19.55 -12.63 0.58
C ALA A 69 -18.80 -11.28 0.62
N SER A 70 -17.70 -11.18 1.38
CA SER A 70 -16.93 -9.94 1.52
C SER A 70 -16.21 -9.54 0.23
N CYS A 71 -15.77 -10.51 -0.55
CA CYS A 71 -15.16 -10.31 -1.86
C CYS A 71 -16.18 -9.83 -2.90
N THR A 72 -17.44 -10.27 -2.85
CA THR A 72 -18.51 -9.67 -3.69
C THR A 72 -18.73 -8.20 -3.34
N GLU A 73 -18.74 -7.84 -2.05
CA GLU A 73 -18.84 -6.42 -1.63
C GLU A 73 -17.64 -5.60 -2.12
N GLN A 74 -16.42 -6.12 -1.93
CA GLN A 74 -15.21 -5.43 -2.35
C GLN A 74 -15.04 -5.37 -3.86
N LEU A 75 -15.61 -6.31 -4.60
CA LEU A 75 -15.65 -6.24 -6.05
C LEU A 75 -16.48 -5.04 -6.53
N ALA A 76 -17.65 -4.80 -5.91
CA ALA A 76 -18.41 -3.58 -6.18
C ALA A 76 -17.67 -2.31 -5.73
N ALA A 77 -16.90 -2.38 -4.65
CA ALA A 77 -16.02 -1.28 -4.23
C ALA A 77 -14.93 -0.98 -5.26
N LEU A 78 -14.36 -2.01 -5.91
CA LEU A 78 -13.34 -1.85 -6.95
C LEU A 78 -13.86 -1.03 -8.14
N ASP A 79 -15.11 -1.24 -8.55
CA ASP A 79 -15.77 -0.41 -9.57
C ASP A 79 -15.91 1.05 -9.13
N ASN A 80 -16.35 1.28 -7.89
CA ASN A 80 -16.49 2.62 -7.35
C ASN A 80 -15.13 3.33 -7.22
N LEU A 81 -14.09 2.61 -6.82
CA LEU A 81 -12.72 3.12 -6.78
C LEU A 81 -12.27 3.56 -8.17
N TYR A 82 -12.55 2.76 -9.21
CA TYR A 82 -12.19 3.12 -10.58
C TYR A 82 -12.85 4.43 -11.01
N VAL A 83 -14.14 4.59 -10.74
CA VAL A 83 -14.85 5.86 -11.01
C VAL A 83 -14.24 7.01 -10.22
N ALA A 84 -13.93 6.79 -8.94
CA ALA A 84 -13.37 7.81 -8.04
C ALA A 84 -11.94 8.25 -8.42
N LEU A 85 -11.19 7.46 -9.18
CA LEU A 85 -9.90 7.87 -9.75
C LEU A 85 -10.04 9.06 -10.71
N GLY A 86 -11.20 9.20 -11.37
CA GLY A 86 -11.49 10.28 -12.32
C GLY A 86 -10.37 10.47 -13.33
N LYS A 87 -9.74 11.66 -13.34
CA LYS A 87 -8.64 11.97 -14.26
C LYS A 87 -7.43 11.03 -14.14
N ASN A 88 -7.26 10.30 -13.04
CA ASN A 88 -6.12 9.40 -12.83
C ASN A 88 -6.35 7.98 -13.40
N GLN A 89 -7.52 7.67 -13.98
CA GLN A 89 -7.82 6.35 -14.57
C GLN A 89 -6.80 5.90 -15.64
N HIS A 90 -6.17 6.84 -16.36
CA HIS A 90 -5.14 6.54 -17.34
C HIS A 90 -3.79 6.12 -16.73
N LYS A 91 -3.61 6.23 -15.41
CA LYS A 91 -2.37 5.90 -14.69
C LYS A 91 -2.48 4.71 -13.76
N VAL A 92 -3.70 4.20 -13.55
CA VAL A 92 -3.98 3.16 -12.58
C VAL A 92 -4.83 2.08 -13.22
N ASP A 93 -4.43 0.82 -13.04
CA ASP A 93 -5.20 -0.35 -13.44
C ASP A 93 -5.94 -0.97 -12.26
N MET A 94 -6.89 -1.85 -12.60
CA MET A 94 -7.65 -2.64 -11.64
C MET A 94 -7.45 -4.12 -11.94
N ALA A 95 -7.26 -4.91 -10.89
CA ALA A 95 -7.07 -6.34 -11.01
C ALA A 95 -7.81 -7.12 -9.91
N ILE A 96 -7.98 -8.41 -10.15
CA ILE A 96 -8.49 -9.39 -9.20
C ILE A 96 -7.48 -10.52 -9.12
N MET A 97 -7.00 -10.83 -7.93
CA MET A 97 -6.17 -12.01 -7.65
C MET A 97 -7.09 -13.16 -7.28
N GLY A 98 -7.10 -14.23 -8.07
CA GLY A 98 -7.98 -15.38 -7.90
C GLY A 98 -9.21 -15.35 -8.81
N GLN A 99 -10.08 -16.36 -8.68
CA GLN A 99 -11.15 -16.60 -9.66
C GLN A 99 -12.54 -16.33 -9.08
N PRO A 100 -13.22 -15.23 -9.46
CA PRO A 100 -14.63 -15.05 -9.14
C PRO A 100 -15.49 -15.97 -10.01
N GLU A 101 -16.03 -17.05 -9.43
CA GLU A 101 -16.83 -18.07 -10.15
C GLU A 101 -18.04 -17.54 -10.94
N LEU A 102 -18.61 -16.41 -10.52
CA LEU A 102 -19.96 -15.99 -10.94
C LEU A 102 -20.04 -14.53 -11.43
N VAL A 103 -18.91 -13.85 -11.63
CA VAL A 103 -18.90 -12.43 -12.01
C VAL A 103 -18.13 -12.24 -13.30
N THR A 104 -18.84 -11.88 -14.37
CA THR A 104 -18.23 -11.30 -15.56
C THR A 104 -17.59 -9.97 -15.17
N THR A 105 -16.31 -10.01 -14.83
CA THR A 105 -15.52 -8.84 -14.46
C THR A 105 -14.85 -8.24 -15.68
N ARG A 106 -14.82 -6.92 -15.75
CA ARG A 106 -14.03 -6.17 -16.74
C ARG A 106 -12.56 -6.01 -16.34
N TRP A 107 -12.21 -6.45 -15.13
CA TRP A 107 -10.88 -6.30 -14.55
C TRP A 107 -9.99 -7.49 -14.89
N HIS A 108 -8.69 -7.22 -14.97
CA HIS A 108 -7.71 -8.26 -15.24
C HIS A 108 -7.70 -9.26 -14.08
N VAL A 109 -7.77 -10.55 -14.42
CA VAL A 109 -7.66 -11.63 -13.45
C VAL A 109 -6.24 -12.16 -13.49
N ILE A 110 -5.62 -12.24 -12.31
CA ILE A 110 -4.28 -12.79 -12.09
C ILE A 110 -4.35 -13.90 -11.04
N ASP A 111 -3.28 -14.67 -10.90
CA ASP A 111 -3.24 -15.82 -10.02
C ASP A 111 -3.49 -15.43 -8.55
N GLU A 112 -4.22 -16.31 -7.84
CA GLU A 112 -4.54 -16.12 -6.42
C GLU A 112 -3.27 -16.05 -5.57
N GLN A 113 -3.22 -15.08 -4.66
CA GLN A 113 -2.12 -14.93 -3.72
C GLN A 113 -2.55 -15.40 -2.33
N GLN A 114 -2.39 -16.69 -2.05
CA GLN A 114 -2.86 -17.33 -0.81
C GLN A 114 -2.25 -16.73 0.48
N GLN A 115 -1.11 -16.05 0.37
CA GLN A 115 -0.44 -15.40 1.49
C GLN A 115 -1.06 -14.05 1.88
N LEU A 116 -1.91 -13.48 1.00
CA LEU A 116 -2.59 -12.21 1.22
C LEU A 116 -3.91 -12.42 1.96
N LYS A 117 -4.35 -11.41 2.69
CA LYS A 117 -5.60 -11.45 3.44
C LYS A 117 -6.79 -11.46 2.45
N PRO A 118 -7.75 -12.38 2.60
CA PRO A 118 -8.93 -12.41 1.75
C PRO A 118 -9.75 -11.11 1.83
N ALA A 119 -10.36 -10.68 0.72
CA ALA A 119 -11.14 -9.45 0.58
C ALA A 119 -10.39 -8.12 0.76
N SER A 120 -9.12 -8.13 1.14
CA SER A 120 -8.30 -6.92 1.18
C SER A 120 -8.01 -6.38 -0.22
N LEU A 121 -7.84 -5.06 -0.30
CA LEU A 121 -7.36 -4.36 -1.48
C LEU A 121 -5.85 -4.11 -1.34
N TYR A 122 -5.15 -4.14 -2.46
CA TYR A 122 -3.70 -4.01 -2.50
C TYR A 122 -3.28 -2.98 -3.55
N LEU A 123 -2.23 -2.21 -3.25
CA LEU A 123 -1.53 -1.40 -4.24
C LEU A 123 -0.29 -2.12 -4.73
N ILE A 124 -0.22 -2.28 -6.05
CA ILE A 124 0.86 -2.97 -6.75
C ILE A 124 1.56 -1.95 -7.65
N ASP A 125 2.88 -1.91 -7.63
CA ASP A 125 3.65 -1.03 -8.50
C ASP A 125 3.75 -1.57 -9.95
N HIS A 126 4.30 -0.74 -10.84
CA HIS A 126 4.56 -1.13 -12.23
C HIS A 126 5.52 -2.33 -12.42
N MET A 127 6.29 -2.72 -11.40
CA MET A 127 7.19 -3.88 -11.43
C MET A 127 6.58 -5.15 -10.83
N GLY A 128 5.35 -5.06 -10.30
CA GLY A 128 4.60 -6.19 -9.77
C GLY A 128 4.81 -6.40 -8.28
N LEU A 129 5.46 -5.46 -7.60
CA LEU A 129 5.63 -5.50 -6.16
C LEU A 129 4.32 -5.08 -5.49
N ILE A 130 3.80 -5.92 -4.60
CA ILE A 130 2.67 -5.56 -3.74
C ILE A 130 3.20 -4.73 -2.57
N VAL A 131 2.79 -3.47 -2.49
CA VAL A 131 3.40 -2.48 -1.59
C VAL A 131 2.55 -2.23 -0.35
N LEU A 132 1.26 -1.95 -0.53
CA LEU A 132 0.36 -1.56 0.55
C LEU A 132 -0.90 -2.44 0.59
N GLU A 133 -1.29 -2.82 1.80
CA GLU A 133 -2.54 -3.48 2.13
C GLU A 133 -3.58 -2.48 2.65
N TYR A 134 -4.82 -2.68 2.22
CA TYR A 134 -6.02 -2.01 2.72
C TYR A 134 -7.03 -3.08 3.14
N PRO A 135 -7.16 -3.38 4.44
CA PRO A 135 -7.95 -4.50 4.92
C PRO A 135 -9.44 -4.27 4.70
N PHE A 136 -10.18 -5.35 4.45
CA PHE A 136 -11.63 -5.31 4.46
C PHE A 136 -12.16 -5.14 5.89
N SER A 137 -13.14 -4.25 6.08
CA SER A 137 -13.95 -4.19 7.30
C SER A 137 -15.40 -4.54 6.98
N SER A 138 -16.03 -5.34 7.84
CA SER A 138 -17.47 -5.65 7.76
C SER A 138 -18.34 -4.47 8.16
N GLN A 139 -17.78 -3.42 8.75
CA GLN A 139 -18.49 -2.18 9.05
C GLN A 139 -18.45 -1.25 7.83
N PRO A 140 -19.60 -0.95 7.17
CA PRO A 140 -19.60 -0.22 5.90
C PRO A 140 -19.01 1.18 5.99
N GLN A 141 -19.11 1.85 7.14
CA GLN A 141 -18.52 3.18 7.32
C GLN A 141 -17.00 3.12 7.39
N GLU A 142 -16.46 2.17 8.14
CA GLU A 142 -15.03 1.94 8.26
C GLU A 142 -14.43 1.51 6.92
N ASN A 143 -15.07 0.56 6.22
CA ASN A 143 -14.63 0.09 4.91
C ASN A 143 -14.54 1.25 3.89
N ARG A 144 -15.52 2.18 3.90
CA ARG A 144 -15.47 3.41 3.08
C ARG A 144 -14.32 4.34 3.47
N LEU A 145 -14.00 4.45 4.76
CA LEU A 145 -12.86 5.25 5.22
C LEU A 145 -11.53 4.66 4.76
N ILE A 146 -11.38 3.34 4.81
CA ILE A 146 -10.21 2.61 4.31
C ILE A 146 -10.05 2.84 2.80
N GLN A 147 -11.10 2.67 2.01
CA GLN A 147 -11.11 2.94 0.57
C GLN A 147 -10.79 4.40 0.23
N LYS A 148 -11.29 5.36 1.02
CA LYS A 148 -10.93 6.78 0.90
C LYS A 148 -9.45 7.01 1.22
N GLY A 149 -8.91 6.30 2.21
CA GLY A 149 -7.50 6.28 2.54
C GLY A 149 -6.63 5.81 1.37
N LEU A 150 -7.00 4.69 0.75
CA LEU A 150 -6.37 4.17 -0.46
C LEU A 150 -6.28 5.23 -1.55
N LEU A 151 -7.40 5.90 -1.87
CA LEU A 151 -7.41 6.95 -2.90
C LEU A 151 -6.50 8.13 -2.55
N LYS A 152 -6.38 8.50 -1.26
CA LYS A 152 -5.48 9.58 -0.82
C LYS A 152 -4.02 9.18 -0.99
N ASP A 153 -3.66 7.99 -0.54
CA ASP A 153 -2.29 7.46 -0.63
C ASP A 153 -1.87 7.34 -2.10
N LEU A 154 -2.73 6.75 -2.93
CA LEU A 154 -2.48 6.61 -4.37
C LEU A 154 -2.34 7.98 -5.06
N LYS A 155 -3.18 8.96 -4.72
CA LYS A 155 -3.03 10.33 -5.24
C LYS A 155 -1.68 10.94 -4.86
N LYS A 156 -1.21 10.71 -3.64
CA LYS A 156 0.11 11.15 -3.16
C LYS A 156 1.23 10.49 -3.98
N LEU A 157 1.17 9.17 -4.16
CA LEU A 157 2.14 8.40 -4.96
C LEU A 157 2.20 8.88 -6.42
N LEU A 158 1.04 9.08 -7.07
CA LEU A 158 0.95 9.57 -8.45
C LEU A 158 1.44 11.01 -8.65
N ASN A 159 1.45 11.83 -7.59
CA ASN A 159 1.99 13.18 -7.64
C ASN A 159 3.51 13.16 -7.56
N TYR A 160 4.09 12.28 -6.74
CA TYR A 160 5.55 12.17 -6.57
C TYR A 160 6.23 11.43 -7.72
N SER A 161 5.53 10.52 -8.42
CA SER A 161 6.07 9.84 -9.61
C SER A 161 6.32 10.76 -10.80
N ARG A 162 5.95 12.04 -10.74
CA ARG A 162 6.16 13.04 -11.80
C ARG A 162 7.62 13.51 -11.96
N SER A 163 8.52 13.08 -11.08
CA SER A 163 9.90 13.60 -10.98
C SER A 163 10.99 12.56 -11.28
N SER A 164 10.66 11.46 -11.95
CA SER A 164 11.65 10.49 -12.44
C SER A 164 11.48 10.23 -13.92
#